data_AF-A0A4Y2CI26-F1
#
_entry.id   AF-A0A4Y2CI26-F1
#
_cell.length_a   1.000
_cell.length_b   1.000
_cell.length_c   1.000
_cell.angle_alpha   90.00
_cell.angle_beta   90.00
_cell.angle_gamma   90.00
#
_symmetry.space_group_name_H-M   'P 1'
#
loop_
_entity.id
_entity.type
_entity.pdbx_description
1 polymer ?
#
loop_
_entity_poly.entity_id
_entity_poly.type
_entity_poly.pdbx_seq_one_letter_code
_entity_poly.pdbx_strand_id
1 'polypeptide(L)'
;MKEEEQIQVFKRQPYKTLRCFMDWPWQDLFMKVAGLLWNFLTVDKYYLLMRILSSNRNIMNGYNYQKIFGELFLRSPSHYRKYIIDKDCENGFWFRDLIYSNNTEIIKLVLRNVDYKDRQGFIICETRFQHSRKLIEEGKWFLLELFVSECRLSSEDKAILKTSFMRYLTRVYREGQIKWRSRKWERFFQLIDKANVNDGNKRIITRSKERKTINKRKKERKAERNIIKYLKTI
;
A
#
# COMPACT_ATOMS: atom_id res chain seq x y z
N MET A 1 -26.30 26.79 -15.38
CA MET A 1 -26.21 26.65 -13.90
C MET A 1 -25.13 27.60 -13.43
N LYS A 2 -25.46 28.47 -12.47
CA LYS A 2 -24.49 29.40 -11.88
C LYS A 2 -23.56 28.65 -10.93
N GLU A 3 -22.37 29.21 -10.66
CA GLU A 3 -21.37 28.58 -9.79
C GLU A 3 -21.92 28.32 -8.36
N GLU A 4 -22.72 29.24 -7.85
CA GLU A 4 -23.40 29.11 -6.56
C GLU A 4 -24.37 27.91 -6.51
N GLU A 5 -25.13 27.69 -7.58
CA GLU A 5 -26.05 26.55 -7.70
C GLU A 5 -25.28 25.22 -7.76
N GLN A 6 -24.14 25.19 -8.46
CA GLN A 6 -23.27 24.01 -8.49
C GLN A 6 -22.74 23.67 -7.09
N ILE A 7 -22.28 24.67 -6.33
CA ILE A 7 -21.81 24.48 -4.96
C ILE A 7 -22.94 23.94 -4.06
N GLN A 8 -24.19 24.40 -4.25
CA GLN A 8 -25.33 23.87 -3.49
C GLN A 8 -25.59 22.38 -3.79
N VAL A 9 -25.49 21.96 -5.05
CA VAL A 9 -25.61 20.54 -5.43
C VAL A 9 -24.47 19.72 -4.81
N PHE A 10 -23.25 20.24 -4.89
CA PHE A 10 -22.03 19.63 -4.34
C PHE A 10 -22.12 19.41 -2.82
N LYS A 11 -22.65 20.39 -2.09
CA LYS A 11 -22.90 20.27 -0.64
C LYS A 11 -23.96 19.24 -0.30
N ARG A 12 -25.06 19.21 -1.07
CA ARG A 12 -26.21 18.33 -0.77
C ARG A 12 -25.93 16.86 -1.05
N GLN A 13 -25.23 16.55 -2.12
CA GLN A 13 -25.08 15.16 -2.60
C GLN A 13 -23.66 14.82 -3.10
N PRO A 14 -22.58 15.11 -2.34
CA PRO A 14 -21.20 14.99 -2.83
C PRO A 14 -20.87 13.59 -3.33
N TYR A 15 -21.33 12.55 -2.61
CA TYR A 15 -21.16 11.15 -3.02
C TYR A 15 -21.85 10.82 -4.35
N LYS A 16 -23.13 11.22 -4.51
CA LYS A 16 -23.89 10.92 -5.72
C LYS A 16 -23.29 11.67 -6.91
N THR A 17 -22.90 12.92 -6.71
CA THR A 17 -22.19 13.71 -7.71
C THR A 17 -20.94 12.99 -8.18
N LEU A 18 -20.03 12.58 -7.28
CA LEU A 18 -18.82 11.84 -7.67
C LEU A 18 -19.11 10.55 -8.42
N ARG A 19 -20.15 9.82 -7.98
CA ARG A 19 -20.54 8.58 -8.63
C ARG A 19 -20.93 8.79 -10.10
N CYS A 20 -21.62 9.89 -10.43
CA CYS A 20 -21.95 10.20 -11.83
C CYS A 20 -20.71 10.39 -12.72
N PHE A 21 -19.62 10.91 -12.15
CA PHE A 21 -18.36 11.10 -12.87
C PHE A 21 -17.51 9.82 -12.97
N MET A 22 -17.95 8.71 -12.37
CA MET A 22 -17.31 7.41 -12.59
C MET A 22 -17.72 6.80 -13.93
N ASP A 23 -18.87 7.17 -14.49
CA ASP A 23 -19.36 6.56 -15.72
C ASP A 23 -18.75 7.25 -16.97
N TRP A 24 -18.60 6.51 -18.06
CA TRP A 24 -18.21 7.08 -19.37
C TRP A 24 -19.31 8.08 -19.83
N PRO A 25 -19.00 9.26 -20.38
CA PRO A 25 -17.67 9.83 -20.73
C PRO A 25 -16.94 10.53 -19.61
N TRP A 26 -17.57 10.67 -18.46
CA TRP A 26 -17.24 11.72 -17.52
C TRP A 26 -16.02 11.42 -16.64
N GLN A 27 -15.37 10.26 -16.85
CA GLN A 27 -14.20 9.80 -16.09
C GLN A 27 -13.04 10.80 -16.08
N ASP A 28 -12.80 11.51 -17.18
CA ASP A 28 -11.73 12.51 -17.26
C ASP A 28 -11.99 13.73 -16.37
N LEU A 29 -13.26 13.98 -16.02
CA LEU A 29 -13.65 15.05 -15.11
C LEU A 29 -13.67 14.61 -13.64
N PHE A 30 -13.59 13.31 -13.37
CA PHE A 30 -13.74 12.75 -12.02
C PHE A 30 -12.80 13.41 -11.02
N MET A 31 -11.49 13.45 -11.31
CA MET A 31 -10.51 13.99 -10.38
C MET A 31 -10.63 15.51 -10.19
N LYS A 32 -11.11 16.23 -11.21
CA LYS A 32 -11.40 17.67 -11.10
C LYS A 32 -12.54 17.90 -10.11
N VAL A 33 -13.62 17.13 -10.25
CA VAL A 33 -14.80 17.23 -9.37
C VAL A 33 -14.48 16.74 -7.96
N ALA A 34 -13.69 15.68 -7.80
CA ALA A 34 -13.20 15.21 -6.50
C ALA A 34 -12.45 16.28 -5.72
N GLY A 35 -11.61 17.07 -6.40
CA GLY A 35 -10.90 18.20 -5.79
C GLY A 35 -11.83 19.22 -5.14
N LEU A 36 -13.01 19.46 -5.71
CA LEU A 36 -14.00 20.42 -5.20
C LEU A 36 -14.85 19.84 -4.07
N LEU A 37 -14.92 18.51 -3.95
CA LEU A 37 -15.85 17.81 -3.07
C LEU A 37 -15.22 17.30 -1.78
N TRP A 38 -13.90 17.38 -1.61
CA TRP A 38 -13.23 16.88 -0.40
C TRP A 38 -13.77 17.44 0.92
N ASN A 39 -14.22 18.72 0.91
CA ASN A 39 -14.77 19.39 2.08
C ASN A 39 -16.21 18.99 2.41
N PHE A 40 -16.90 18.33 1.49
CA PHE A 40 -18.31 17.92 1.64
C PHE A 40 -18.45 16.40 1.77
N LEU A 41 -17.48 15.65 1.26
CA LEU A 41 -17.46 14.20 1.36
C LEU A 41 -17.24 13.78 2.82
N THR A 42 -17.85 12.68 3.23
CA THR A 42 -17.55 12.06 4.53
C THR A 42 -16.66 10.84 4.32
N VAL A 43 -15.93 10.43 5.36
CA VAL A 43 -15.03 9.26 5.31
C VAL A 43 -15.78 7.97 4.94
N ASP A 44 -17.03 7.81 5.37
CA ASP A 44 -17.88 6.67 4.99
C ASP A 44 -18.22 6.67 3.50
N LYS A 45 -18.57 7.84 2.95
CA LYS A 45 -18.87 7.96 1.52
C LYS A 45 -17.62 7.73 0.68
N TYR A 46 -16.47 8.20 1.13
CA TYR A 46 -15.18 7.88 0.52
C TYR A 46 -14.90 6.36 0.55
N TYR A 47 -15.08 5.70 1.68
CA TYR A 47 -14.94 4.25 1.79
C TYR A 47 -15.84 3.49 0.80
N LEU A 48 -17.10 3.91 0.64
CA LEU A 48 -18.00 3.34 -0.35
C LEU A 48 -17.50 3.53 -1.80
N LEU A 49 -16.97 4.70 -2.14
CA LEU A 49 -16.37 4.94 -3.46
C LEU A 49 -15.18 4.02 -3.70
N MET A 50 -14.27 3.90 -2.72
CA MET A 50 -13.10 3.03 -2.83
C MET A 50 -13.49 1.57 -3.01
N ARG A 51 -14.53 1.11 -2.30
CA ARG A 51 -15.08 -0.24 -2.46
C ARG A 51 -15.66 -0.49 -3.86
N ILE A 52 -16.34 0.49 -4.46
CA ILE A 52 -16.85 0.37 -5.83
C ILE A 52 -15.69 0.27 -6.82
N LEU A 53 -14.72 1.17 -6.67
CA LEU A 53 -13.56 1.26 -7.55
C LEU A 53 -12.63 0.03 -7.44
N SER A 54 -12.54 -0.60 -6.26
CA SER A 54 -11.76 -1.83 -6.06
C SER A 54 -12.46 -3.09 -6.59
N SER A 55 -13.77 -3.04 -6.85
CA SER A 55 -14.55 -4.22 -7.20
C SER A 55 -14.33 -4.65 -8.66
N ASN A 56 -14.09 -5.95 -8.85
CA ASN A 56 -13.90 -6.58 -10.16
C ASN A 56 -15.18 -6.63 -11.03
N ARG A 57 -16.35 -6.29 -10.47
CA ARG A 57 -17.63 -6.29 -11.20
C ARG A 57 -17.67 -5.34 -12.41
N ASN A 58 -16.66 -4.49 -12.53
CA ASN A 58 -16.66 -3.36 -13.44
C ASN A 58 -15.67 -3.49 -14.61
N ILE A 59 -14.83 -4.54 -14.62
CA ILE A 59 -13.83 -4.75 -15.69
C ILE A 59 -14.52 -5.04 -17.03
N MET A 60 -15.74 -5.58 -17.04
CA MET A 60 -16.47 -5.92 -18.26
C MET A 60 -17.03 -4.71 -19.03
N ASN A 61 -16.94 -3.50 -18.49
CA ASN A 61 -17.65 -2.33 -19.03
C ASN A 61 -16.73 -1.27 -19.68
N GLY A 62 -15.45 -1.54 -19.90
CA GLY A 62 -14.51 -0.59 -20.54
C GLY A 62 -14.17 0.64 -19.68
N TYR A 63 -14.59 0.67 -18.41
CA TYR A 63 -14.36 1.77 -17.48
C TYR A 63 -12.97 1.74 -16.85
N ASN A 64 -12.33 2.90 -16.71
CA ASN A 64 -10.99 3.03 -16.14
C ASN A 64 -10.96 3.14 -14.60
N TYR A 65 -11.68 2.27 -13.90
CA TYR A 65 -11.82 2.34 -12.44
C TYR A 65 -10.51 2.11 -11.69
N GLN A 66 -9.58 1.34 -12.25
CA GLN A 66 -8.28 1.12 -11.62
C GLN A 66 -7.44 2.40 -11.60
N LYS A 67 -7.41 3.15 -12.71
CA LYS A 67 -6.73 4.45 -12.76
C LYS A 67 -7.39 5.43 -11.79
N ILE A 68 -8.73 5.51 -11.80
CA ILE A 68 -9.48 6.38 -10.89
C ILE A 68 -9.19 6.01 -9.43
N PHE A 69 -9.16 4.72 -9.08
CA PHE A 69 -8.79 4.26 -7.75
C PHE A 69 -7.42 4.79 -7.34
N GLY A 70 -6.41 4.58 -8.19
CA GLY A 70 -5.03 4.98 -7.91
C GLY A 70 -4.91 6.49 -7.70
N GLU A 71 -5.48 7.28 -8.61
CA GLU A 71 -5.47 8.75 -8.53
C GLU A 71 -6.23 9.27 -7.31
N LEU A 72 -7.40 8.72 -7.03
CA LEU A 72 -8.22 9.10 -5.88
C LEU A 72 -7.52 8.78 -4.56
N PHE A 73 -6.92 7.58 -4.44
CA PHE A 73 -6.16 7.18 -3.26
C PHE A 73 -4.99 8.15 -3.01
N LEU A 74 -4.19 8.45 -4.05
CA LEU A 74 -3.02 9.32 -3.92
C LEU A 74 -3.39 10.77 -3.58
N ARG A 75 -4.46 11.31 -4.17
CA ARG A 75 -4.88 12.71 -3.95
C ARG A 75 -5.76 12.91 -2.72
N SER A 76 -6.30 11.84 -2.15
CA SER A 76 -7.13 11.94 -0.95
C SER A 76 -6.36 12.52 0.24
N PRO A 77 -7.01 13.33 1.09
CA PRO A 77 -6.39 13.76 2.34
C PRO A 77 -6.05 12.55 3.24
N SER A 78 -4.99 12.68 4.05
CA SER A 78 -4.44 11.56 4.83
C SER A 78 -5.45 10.87 5.75
N HIS A 79 -6.37 11.62 6.37
CA HIS A 79 -7.40 11.07 7.25
C HIS A 79 -8.37 10.13 6.52
N TYR A 80 -8.66 10.37 5.24
CA TYR A 80 -9.44 9.46 4.41
C TYR A 80 -8.70 8.15 4.12
N ARG A 81 -7.41 8.23 3.75
CA ARG A 81 -6.58 7.03 3.55
C ARG A 81 -6.50 6.20 4.81
N LYS A 82 -6.26 6.83 5.95
CA LYS A 82 -6.22 6.15 7.25
C LYS A 82 -7.53 5.42 7.55
N TYR A 83 -8.66 6.11 7.37
CA TYR A 83 -9.97 5.53 7.61
C TYR A 83 -10.22 4.25 6.81
N ILE A 84 -9.88 4.24 5.52
CA ILE A 84 -10.11 3.05 4.68
C ILE A 84 -9.17 1.89 5.02
N ILE A 85 -7.97 2.18 5.53
CA ILE A 85 -7.02 1.16 5.98
C ILE A 85 -7.57 0.51 7.26
N ASP A 86 -7.95 1.33 8.24
CA ASP A 86 -8.53 0.87 9.51
C ASP A 86 -9.79 0.03 9.26
N LYS A 87 -10.70 0.50 8.40
CA LYS A 87 -11.92 -0.24 8.04
C LYS A 87 -11.68 -1.54 7.31
N ASP A 88 -10.58 -1.65 6.57
CA ASP A 88 -10.24 -2.88 5.87
C ASP A 88 -9.52 -3.89 6.76
N CYS A 89 -8.82 -3.43 7.80
CA CYS A 89 -8.36 -4.33 8.86
C CYS A 89 -9.56 -4.96 9.59
N GLU A 90 -10.62 -4.19 9.85
CA GLU A 90 -11.86 -4.67 10.47
C GLU A 90 -12.65 -5.63 9.58
N ASN A 91 -12.89 -5.25 8.31
CA ASN A 91 -13.88 -5.93 7.47
C ASN A 91 -13.27 -6.64 6.23
N GLY A 92 -12.05 -6.30 5.83
CA GLY A 92 -11.28 -6.98 4.79
C GLY A 92 -11.92 -7.01 3.40
N PHE A 93 -12.73 -6.03 3.02
CA PHE A 93 -13.52 -6.11 1.78
C PHE A 93 -12.81 -5.52 0.55
N TRP A 94 -12.30 -4.28 0.60
CA TRP A 94 -11.85 -3.63 -0.63
C TRP A 94 -10.47 -4.12 -1.08
N PHE A 95 -9.54 -4.31 -0.15
CA PHE A 95 -8.20 -4.77 -0.51
C PHE A 95 -8.21 -6.23 -0.98
N ARG A 96 -9.12 -7.01 -0.41
CA ARG A 96 -9.41 -8.37 -0.85
C ARG A 96 -9.89 -8.40 -2.30
N ASP A 97 -10.74 -7.46 -2.71
CA ASP A 97 -11.20 -7.39 -4.09
C ASP A 97 -10.04 -7.04 -5.05
N LEU A 98 -9.07 -6.22 -4.62
CA LEU A 98 -7.83 -5.98 -5.38
C LEU A 98 -6.95 -7.24 -5.49
N ILE A 99 -6.85 -8.03 -4.42
CA ILE A 99 -6.13 -9.31 -4.43
C ILE A 99 -6.76 -10.27 -5.43
N TYR A 100 -8.07 -10.49 -5.37
CA TYR A 100 -8.74 -11.46 -6.22
C TYR A 100 -8.90 -10.99 -7.68
N SER A 101 -8.80 -9.70 -7.94
CA SER A 101 -8.70 -9.16 -9.30
C SER A 101 -7.27 -9.16 -9.85
N ASN A 102 -6.29 -9.68 -9.11
CA ASN A 102 -4.87 -9.67 -9.48
C ASN A 102 -4.36 -8.27 -9.85
N ASN A 103 -4.89 -7.21 -9.23
CA ASN A 103 -4.57 -5.83 -9.59
C ASN A 103 -3.27 -5.37 -8.92
N THR A 104 -2.17 -5.98 -9.35
CA THR A 104 -0.85 -5.89 -8.72
C THR A 104 -0.30 -4.46 -8.68
N GLU A 105 -0.57 -3.65 -9.70
CA GLU A 105 -0.12 -2.26 -9.75
C GLU A 105 -0.82 -1.38 -8.72
N ILE A 106 -2.13 -1.57 -8.52
CA ILE A 106 -2.87 -0.85 -7.47
C ILE A 106 -2.47 -1.34 -6.08
N ILE A 107 -2.24 -2.65 -5.90
CA ILE A 107 -1.72 -3.20 -4.65
C ILE A 107 -0.38 -2.54 -4.28
N LYS A 108 0.58 -2.48 -5.23
CA LYS A 108 1.87 -1.80 -5.04
C LYS A 108 1.67 -0.33 -4.71
N LEU A 109 0.80 0.37 -5.44
CA LEU A 109 0.52 1.78 -5.23
C LEU A 109 0.04 2.03 -3.80
N VAL A 110 -0.92 1.25 -3.30
CA VAL A 110 -1.40 1.36 -1.92
C VAL A 110 -0.27 1.11 -0.93
N LEU A 111 0.40 -0.04 -0.99
CA LEU A 111 1.41 -0.43 0.00
C LEU A 111 2.60 0.54 0.04
N ARG A 112 2.96 1.15 -1.09
CA ARG A 112 4.06 2.13 -1.17
C ARG A 112 3.68 3.50 -0.62
N ASN A 113 2.39 3.83 -0.54
CA ASN A 113 1.88 5.16 -0.17
C ASN A 113 1.13 5.19 1.17
N VAL A 114 1.25 4.14 1.97
CA VAL A 114 0.83 4.12 3.38
C VAL A 114 2.04 4.10 4.29
N ASP A 115 1.83 4.44 5.57
CA ASP A 115 2.91 4.43 6.53
C ASP A 115 3.38 3.00 6.85
N TYR A 116 4.45 2.90 7.63
CA TYR A 116 5.01 1.59 7.98
C TYR A 116 4.05 0.73 8.80
N LYS A 117 3.31 1.33 9.73
CA LYS A 117 2.40 0.61 10.64
C LYS A 117 1.18 0.10 9.87
N ASP A 118 0.64 0.91 8.97
CA ASP A 118 -0.45 0.56 8.07
C ASP A 118 -0.04 -0.59 7.15
N ARG A 119 1.18 -0.55 6.58
CA ARG A 119 1.74 -1.67 5.79
C ARG A 119 1.80 -2.98 6.57
N GLN A 120 2.16 -2.94 7.85
CA GLN A 120 2.14 -4.12 8.70
C GLN A 120 0.71 -4.62 8.90
N GLY A 121 -0.26 -3.71 9.12
CA GLY A 121 -1.68 -4.05 9.25
C GLY A 121 -2.26 -4.78 8.04
N PHE A 122 -1.71 -4.53 6.84
CA PHE A 122 -2.11 -5.25 5.63
C PHE A 122 -1.71 -6.74 5.59
N ILE A 123 -0.81 -7.20 6.45
CA ILE A 123 -0.34 -8.59 6.45
C ILE A 123 -0.40 -9.27 7.82
N ILE A 124 -0.22 -8.53 8.91
CA ILE A 124 -0.22 -9.02 10.29
C ILE A 124 -1.59 -8.76 10.94
N CYS A 125 -2.65 -9.37 10.41
CA CYS A 125 -3.94 -9.42 11.09
C CYS A 125 -4.78 -10.63 10.67
N GLU A 126 -5.76 -10.99 11.50
CA GLU A 126 -6.50 -12.26 11.37
C GLU A 126 -7.27 -12.37 10.05
N THR A 127 -7.92 -11.30 9.60
CA THR A 127 -8.60 -11.21 8.31
C THR A 127 -7.64 -11.46 7.13
N ARG A 128 -6.38 -11.01 7.25
CA ARG A 128 -5.34 -11.21 6.22
C ARG A 128 -4.72 -12.58 6.25
N PHE A 129 -4.69 -13.24 7.40
CA PHE A 129 -4.28 -14.63 7.48
C PHE A 129 -5.25 -15.54 6.73
N GLN A 130 -6.56 -15.25 6.78
CA GLN A 130 -7.54 -15.96 5.96
C GLN A 130 -7.29 -15.79 4.47
N HIS A 131 -6.95 -14.58 4.01
CA HIS A 131 -6.61 -14.34 2.60
C HIS A 131 -5.30 -15.02 2.21
N SER A 132 -4.26 -14.91 3.04
CA SER A 132 -2.97 -15.57 2.80
C SER A 132 -3.15 -17.09 2.69
N ARG A 133 -3.93 -17.69 3.60
CA ARG A 133 -4.30 -19.10 3.56
C ARG A 133 -4.97 -19.48 2.23
N LYS A 134 -5.97 -18.71 1.80
CA LYS A 134 -6.68 -18.98 0.54
C LYS A 134 -5.76 -18.84 -0.68
N LEU A 135 -4.87 -17.84 -0.71
CA LEU A 135 -3.88 -17.71 -1.78
C LEU A 135 -2.89 -18.89 -1.82
N ILE A 136 -2.46 -19.39 -0.66
CA ILE A 136 -1.61 -20.59 -0.54
C ILE A 136 -2.34 -21.85 -1.04
N GLU A 137 -3.62 -21.99 -0.68
CA GLU A 137 -4.47 -23.09 -1.13
C GLU A 137 -4.63 -23.09 -2.66
N GLU A 138 -4.93 -21.91 -3.23
CA GLU A 138 -5.08 -21.67 -4.67
C GLU A 138 -3.74 -21.65 -5.44
N GLY A 139 -2.60 -21.74 -4.76
CA GLY A 139 -1.29 -21.72 -5.40
C GLY A 139 -0.89 -20.36 -6.00
N LYS A 140 -1.53 -19.26 -5.58
CA LYS A 140 -1.25 -17.89 -6.03
C LYS A 140 -0.03 -17.29 -5.32
N TRP A 141 1.10 -17.99 -5.44
CA TRP A 141 2.36 -17.65 -4.76
C TRP A 141 2.91 -16.29 -5.16
N PHE A 142 2.76 -15.89 -6.41
CA PHE A 142 3.25 -14.59 -6.91
C PHE A 142 2.58 -13.40 -6.20
N LEU A 143 1.30 -13.51 -5.82
CA LEU A 143 0.61 -12.47 -5.05
C LEU A 143 1.13 -12.40 -3.62
N LEU A 144 1.37 -13.55 -2.98
CA LEU A 144 1.97 -13.60 -1.64
C LEU A 144 3.36 -12.98 -1.64
N GLU A 145 4.16 -13.28 -2.66
CA GLU A 145 5.51 -12.73 -2.83
C GLU A 145 5.46 -11.21 -2.99
N LEU A 146 4.56 -10.71 -3.85
CA LEU A 146 4.33 -9.28 -4.01
C LEU A 146 3.94 -8.61 -2.69
N PHE A 147 2.99 -9.19 -1.97
CA PHE A 147 2.50 -8.64 -0.72
C PHE A 147 3.59 -8.53 0.33
N VAL A 148 4.28 -9.64 0.58
CA VAL A 148 5.33 -9.71 1.61
C VAL A 148 6.50 -8.80 1.26
N SER A 149 6.88 -8.71 -0.03
CA SER A 149 7.96 -7.81 -0.46
C SER A 149 7.57 -6.34 -0.30
N GLU A 150 6.40 -5.93 -0.77
CA GLU A 150 5.94 -4.54 -0.69
C GLU A 150 5.65 -4.06 0.75
N CYS A 151 5.26 -4.97 1.67
CA CYS A 151 5.10 -4.63 3.08
C CYS A 151 6.43 -4.25 3.76
N ARG A 152 7.60 -4.62 3.20
CA ARG A 152 8.93 -4.25 3.71
C ARG A 152 9.15 -4.51 5.19
N LEU A 153 8.67 -5.66 5.67
CA LEU A 153 8.72 -6.05 7.08
C LEU A 153 10.15 -6.13 7.63
N SER A 154 10.35 -5.64 8.86
CA SER A 154 11.58 -5.84 9.64
C SER A 154 11.75 -7.32 10.03
N SER A 155 12.93 -7.70 10.53
CA SER A 155 13.17 -9.05 11.05
C SER A 155 12.24 -9.42 12.20
N GLU A 156 11.94 -8.46 13.08
CA GLU A 156 11.02 -8.62 14.20
C GLU A 156 9.59 -8.85 13.70
N ASP A 157 9.13 -8.03 12.75
CA ASP A 157 7.78 -8.15 12.20
C ASP A 157 7.58 -9.44 11.41
N LYS A 158 8.62 -9.91 10.73
CA LYS A 158 8.61 -11.24 10.09
C LYS A 158 8.43 -12.34 11.12
N ALA A 159 9.08 -12.25 12.28
CA ALA A 159 8.88 -13.21 13.36
C ALA A 159 7.45 -13.14 13.92
N ILE A 160 6.93 -11.92 14.15
CA ILE A 160 5.54 -11.70 14.60
C ILE A 160 4.54 -12.28 13.59
N LEU A 161 4.76 -12.05 12.30
CA LEU A 161 3.92 -12.59 11.22
C LEU A 161 3.90 -14.11 11.25
N LYS A 162 5.06 -14.77 11.31
CA LYS A 162 5.16 -16.23 11.35
C LYS A 162 4.44 -16.81 12.57
N THR A 163 4.71 -16.27 13.76
CA THR A 163 4.09 -16.74 15.01
C THR A 163 2.57 -16.52 15.02
N SER A 164 2.12 -15.33 14.62
CA SER A 164 0.69 -15.01 14.58
C SER A 164 -0.06 -15.84 13.54
N PHE A 165 0.55 -16.09 12.38
CA PHE A 165 -0.03 -16.94 11.35
C PHE A 165 -0.12 -18.40 11.81
N MET A 166 0.92 -18.94 12.49
CA MET A 166 0.85 -20.28 13.08
C MET A 166 -0.27 -20.40 14.11
N ARG A 167 -0.40 -19.41 15.00
CA ARG A 167 -1.50 -19.37 15.99
C ARG A 167 -2.88 -19.30 15.32
N TYR A 168 -2.99 -18.61 14.18
CA TYR A 168 -4.22 -18.64 13.39
C TYR A 168 -4.49 -20.03 12.79
N LEU A 169 -3.47 -20.69 12.23
CA LEU A 169 -3.62 -22.03 11.67
C LEU A 169 -4.04 -23.06 12.72
N THR A 170 -3.53 -22.99 13.96
CA THR A 170 -3.92 -23.89 15.06
C THR A 170 -5.36 -23.69 15.51
N ARG A 171 -5.93 -22.49 15.33
CA ARG A 171 -7.36 -22.23 15.60
C ARG A 171 -8.27 -22.74 14.48
N VAL A 172 -7.82 -22.67 13.23
CA VAL A 172 -8.64 -23.01 12.05
C VAL A 172 -8.60 -24.51 11.71
N TYR A 173 -7.48 -25.17 11.98
CA TYR A 173 -7.26 -26.57 11.60
C TYR A 173 -7.06 -27.46 12.82
N ARG A 174 -7.51 -28.71 12.71
CA ARG A 174 -7.11 -29.78 13.65
C ARG A 174 -5.63 -30.14 13.42
N GLU A 175 -4.94 -30.60 14.45
CA GLU A 175 -3.48 -30.89 14.39
C GLU A 175 -3.08 -31.77 13.20
N GLY A 176 -3.87 -32.79 12.85
CA GLY A 176 -3.61 -33.66 11.69
C GLY A 176 -3.67 -32.94 10.32
N GLN A 177 -4.55 -31.94 10.18
CA GLN A 177 -4.67 -31.15 8.95
C GLN A 177 -3.50 -30.16 8.78
N ILE A 178 -2.97 -29.65 9.90
CA ILE A 178 -1.78 -28.79 9.89
C ILE A 178 -0.57 -29.58 9.40
N LYS A 179 -0.39 -30.81 9.92
CA LYS A 179 0.72 -31.70 9.54
C LYS A 179 0.68 -32.05 8.05
N TRP A 180 -0.50 -32.36 7.50
CA TRP A 180 -0.66 -32.67 6.07
C TRP A 180 -0.30 -31.48 5.15
N ARG A 181 -0.50 -30.25 5.62
CA ARG A 181 -0.27 -29.02 4.84
C ARG A 181 1.05 -28.31 5.17
N SER A 182 1.88 -28.92 6.03
CA SER A 182 3.13 -28.37 6.54
C SER A 182 4.05 -27.81 5.46
N ARG A 183 4.22 -28.53 4.33
CA ARG A 183 5.05 -28.08 3.19
C ARG A 183 4.61 -26.74 2.60
N LYS A 184 3.29 -26.47 2.52
CA LYS A 184 2.78 -25.20 1.99
C LYS A 184 3.05 -24.06 2.97
N TRP A 185 2.89 -24.28 4.26
CA TRP A 185 3.17 -23.27 5.29
C TRP A 185 4.66 -22.96 5.39
N GLU A 186 5.51 -24.00 5.30
CA GLU A 186 6.96 -23.85 5.28
C GLU A 186 7.41 -23.01 4.07
N ARG A 187 6.86 -23.28 2.88
CA ARG A 187 7.14 -22.45 1.69
C ARG A 187 6.75 -20.99 1.91
N PHE A 188 5.63 -20.72 2.57
CA PHE A 188 5.24 -19.35 2.89
C PHE A 188 6.22 -18.67 3.87
N PHE A 189 6.72 -19.39 4.88
CA PHE A 189 7.73 -18.86 5.81
C PHE A 189 9.07 -18.60 5.13
N GLN A 190 9.51 -19.48 4.24
CA GLN A 190 10.70 -19.25 3.42
C GLN A 190 10.55 -18.00 2.54
N LEU A 191 9.37 -17.74 2.01
CA LEU A 191 9.07 -16.53 1.24
C LEU A 191 9.19 -15.27 2.13
N ILE A 192 8.65 -15.31 3.35
CA ILE A 192 8.80 -14.24 4.36
C ILE A 192 10.28 -13.98 4.69
N ASP A 193 11.06 -15.04 4.89
CA ASP A 193 12.46 -14.91 5.25
C ASP A 193 13.27 -14.30 4.09
N LYS A 194 13.04 -14.73 2.86
CA LYS A 194 13.73 -14.23 1.65
C LYS A 194 13.34 -12.81 1.26
N ALA A 195 12.13 -12.36 1.59
CA ALA A 195 11.67 -11.04 1.21
C ALA A 195 12.58 -9.92 1.75
N ASN A 196 12.89 -8.92 0.95
CA ASN A 196 13.63 -7.71 1.35
C ASN A 196 15.09 -7.92 1.83
N VAL A 197 15.63 -9.15 1.77
CA VAL A 197 17.04 -9.43 2.12
C VAL A 197 18.00 -8.71 1.15
N ASN A 198 17.64 -8.60 -0.12
CA ASN A 198 18.45 -7.93 -1.14
C ASN A 198 18.39 -6.39 -1.09
N ASP A 199 17.33 -5.81 -0.52
CA ASP A 199 17.17 -4.35 -0.38
C ASP A 199 18.05 -3.80 0.76
N GLY A 200 18.28 -4.59 1.81
CA GLY A 200 19.20 -4.26 2.90
C GLY A 200 20.65 -4.11 2.41
N ASN A 201 21.14 -5.07 1.62
CA ASN A 201 22.49 -5.02 1.05
C ASN A 201 22.70 -3.82 0.12
N LYS A 202 21.72 -3.50 -0.73
CA LYS A 202 21.79 -2.31 -1.59
C LYS A 202 21.84 -1.02 -0.76
N ARG A 203 21.00 -0.86 0.27
CA ARG A 203 21.01 0.34 1.13
C ARG A 203 22.29 0.49 1.95
N ILE A 204 22.87 -0.60 2.44
CA ILE A 204 24.15 -0.58 3.16
C ILE A 204 25.28 -0.14 2.23
N ILE A 205 25.31 -0.67 1.01
CA ILE A 205 26.28 -0.26 -0.02
C ILE A 205 26.10 1.24 -0.36
N THR A 206 24.88 1.73 -0.57
CA THR A 206 24.62 3.15 -0.87
C THR A 206 25.05 4.06 0.27
N ARG A 207 24.68 3.75 1.53
CA ARG A 207 25.11 4.52 2.72
C ARG A 207 26.62 4.53 2.91
N SER A 208 27.29 3.42 2.59
CA SER A 208 28.75 3.34 2.66
C SER A 208 29.44 4.22 1.60
N LYS A 209 28.86 4.31 0.39
CA LYS A 209 29.34 5.17 -0.69
C LYS A 209 29.13 6.65 -0.37
N GLU A 210 27.96 7.02 0.15
CA GLU A 210 27.67 8.41 0.57
C GLU A 210 28.60 8.90 1.68
N ARG A 211 28.87 8.06 2.70
CA ARG A 211 29.83 8.39 3.77
C ARG A 211 31.25 8.61 3.24
N LYS A 212 31.69 7.81 2.26
CA LYS A 212 33.01 7.98 1.62
C LYS A 212 33.10 9.31 0.87
N THR A 213 32.05 9.69 0.14
CA THR A 213 32.01 10.97 -0.61
C THR A 213 32.01 12.19 0.32
N ILE A 214 31.27 12.14 1.42
CA ILE A 214 31.24 13.23 2.41
C ILE A 214 32.63 13.41 3.06
N ASN A 215 33.30 12.31 3.41
CA ASN A 215 34.64 12.35 4.00
C ASN A 215 35.70 12.86 3.01
N LYS A 216 35.59 12.52 1.71
CA LYS A 216 36.46 13.06 0.67
C LYS A 216 36.33 14.60 0.55
N ARG A 217 35.09 15.10 0.45
CA ARG A 217 34.81 16.55 0.38
C ARG A 217 35.29 17.32 1.62
N LYS A 218 35.20 16.71 2.81
CA LYS A 218 35.73 17.31 4.05
C LYS A 218 37.26 17.42 4.05
N LYS A 219 37.96 16.42 3.48
CA LYS A 219 39.43 16.45 3.35
C LYS A 219 39.87 17.51 2.34
N GLU A 220 39.20 17.61 1.19
CA GLU A 220 39.48 18.62 0.16
C GLU A 220 39.30 20.04 0.69
N ARG A 221 38.18 20.33 1.36
CA ARG A 221 37.94 21.64 2.00
C ARG A 221 38.96 21.98 3.09
N LYS A 222 39.50 20.98 3.79
CA LYS A 222 40.55 21.20 4.81
C LYS A 222 41.89 21.53 4.14
N ALA A 223 42.21 20.87 3.03
CA ALA A 223 43.40 21.16 2.23
C ALA A 223 43.34 22.57 1.62
N GLU A 224 42.21 22.97 1.03
CA GLU A 224 42.00 24.31 0.49
C GLU A 224 42.17 25.41 1.56
N ARG A 225 41.60 25.20 2.76
CA ARG A 225 41.77 26.14 3.88
C ARG A 225 43.22 26.26 4.33
N ASN A 226 43.97 25.16 4.32
CA ASN A 226 45.39 25.18 4.69
C ASN A 226 46.24 25.90 3.64
N ILE A 227 45.96 25.71 2.34
CA ILE A 227 46.64 26.43 1.24
C ILE A 227 46.35 27.93 1.32
N ILE A 228 45.09 28.32 1.51
CA ILE A 228 44.70 29.73 1.66
C ILE A 228 45.37 30.35 2.89
N LYS A 229 45.51 29.60 3.99
CA LYS A 229 46.22 30.06 5.18
C LYS A 229 47.71 30.29 4.90
N TYR A 230 48.37 29.35 4.22
CA TYR A 230 49.78 29.45 3.86
C TYR A 230 50.06 30.65 2.95
N LEU A 231 49.24 30.87 1.91
CA LEU A 231 49.37 31.99 0.98
C LEU A 231 49.15 33.38 1.61
N LYS A 232 48.52 33.46 2.80
CA LYS A 232 48.35 34.71 3.56
C LYS A 232 49.50 35.00 4.52
N THR A 233 50.51 34.13 4.58
CA THR A 233 51.66 34.25 5.50
C THR A 233 52.98 34.54 4.76
N ILE A 234 52.91 34.69 3.43
CA ILE A 234 53.96 35.19 2.54
C ILE A 234 53.55 36.60 2.12
#